data_AF-A0A1I0KGZ1-F1
#
_entry.id   AF-A0A1I0KGZ1-F1
#
_cell.length_a   1.000
_cell.length_b   1.000
_cell.length_c   1.000
_cell.angle_alpha   90.00
_cell.angle_beta   90.00
_cell.angle_gamma   90.00
#
_symmetry.space_group_name_H-M   'P 1'
#
loop_
_entity.id
_entity.type
_entity.pdbx_description
1 polymer ?
#
loop_
_entity_poly.entity_id
_entity_poly.type
_entity_poly.pdbx_seq_one_letter_code
_entity_poly.pdbx_strand_id
1 'polypeptide(L)' 'METRVFERDGKTWTRFKVKVKELRIYARLLKKWVDIEKPVKQSSRYIYFEVEGDLLNN' A
#
# COMPACT_ATOMS: atom_id res chain seq x y z
N MET A 1 7.25 -2.80 6.61
CA MET A 1 6.33 -2.08 5.68
C MET A 1 6.67 -0.61 5.72
N GLU A 2 6.75 0.04 4.57
CA GLU A 2 6.89 1.50 4.46
C GLU A 2 5.56 2.06 3.95
N THR A 3 5.11 3.18 4.49
CA THR A 3 3.89 3.90 4.07
C THR A 3 4.29 5.29 3.61
N ARG A 4 3.77 5.74 2.47
CA ARG A 4 4.04 7.06 1.92
C ARG A 4 2.76 7.69 1.39
N VAL A 5 2.49 8.93 1.78
CA VAL A 5 1.47 9.78 1.17
C VAL A 5 2.10 10.57 0.02
N PHE A 6 1.37 10.72 -1.08
CA PHE A 6 1.80 11.47 -2.25
C PHE A 6 0.59 12.00 -3.03
N GLU A 7 0.80 13.03 -3.84
CA GLU A 7 -0.22 13.55 -4.75
C GLU A 7 -0.09 12.92 -6.15
N ARG A 8 -1.22 12.60 -6.76
CA ARG A 8 -1.33 12.17 -8.15
C ARG A 8 -2.65 12.70 -8.71
N ASP A 9 -2.57 13.42 -9.83
CA ASP A 9 -3.73 13.99 -10.53
C ASP A 9 -4.61 14.89 -9.64
N GLY A 10 -3.98 15.70 -8.79
CA GLY A 10 -4.68 16.60 -7.84
C GLY A 10 -5.37 15.88 -6.67
N LYS A 11 -5.16 14.57 -6.53
CA LYS A 11 -5.69 13.76 -5.43
C LYS A 11 -4.57 13.26 -4.53
N THR A 12 -4.86 13.12 -3.25
CA THR A 12 -3.95 12.51 -2.27
C THR A 12 -4.09 11.00 -2.30
N TRP A 13 -2.97 10.29 -2.25
CA TRP A 13 -2.89 8.84 -2.26
C TRP A 13 -1.95 8.34 -1.18
N THR A 14 -2.29 7.20 -0.58
CA THR A 14 -1.40 6.47 0.31
C THR A 14 -0.89 5.21 -0.39
N ARG A 15 0.44 5.05 -0.43
CA ARG A 15 1.11 3.85 -0.94
C ARG A 15 1.71 3.02 0.19
N PHE A 16 1.40 1.74 0.21
CA PHE A 16 2.04 0.74 1.05
C PHE A 16 3.09 -0.03 0.25
N LYS A 17 4.34 0.00 0.72
CA LYS A 17 5.43 -0.82 0.19
C LYS A 17 5.73 -1.94 1.19
N VAL A 18 5.47 -3.16 0.77
CA VAL A 18 5.54 -4.36 1.61
C VAL A 18 6.60 -5.28 1.03
N LYS A 19 7.49 -5.85 1.85
CA LYS A 19 8.38 -6.90 1.36
C LYS A 19 7.55 -8.14 1.06
N VAL A 20 7.83 -8.84 -0.04
CA VAL A 20 7.08 -10.06 -0.44
C VAL A 20 7.01 -11.07 0.72
N LYS A 21 8.13 -11.32 1.40
CA LYS A 21 8.20 -12.22 2.55
C LYS A 21 7.39 -11.80 3.77
N GLU A 22 7.04 -10.52 3.87
CA GLU A 22 6.30 -9.94 4.99
C GLU A 22 4.79 -9.78 4.66
N LEU A 23 4.34 -10.07 3.44
CA LEU A 23 2.95 -9.87 3.03
C LEU A 23 1.98 -10.62 3.96
N ARG A 24 2.27 -11.88 4.30
CA ARG A 24 1.40 -12.67 5.20
C ARG A 24 1.24 -12.04 6.59
N ILE A 25 2.26 -11.34 7.07
CA ILE A 25 2.25 -10.66 8.38
C ILE A 25 1.32 -9.45 8.33
N TYR A 26 1.40 -8.66 7.25
CA TYR A 26 0.62 -7.44 7.09
C TYR A 26 -0.73 -7.62 6.39
N ALA A 27 -1.03 -8.81 5.85
CA ALA A 27 -2.23 -9.07 5.06
C ALA A 27 -3.52 -8.66 5.79
N ARG A 28 -3.65 -9.02 7.07
CA ARG A 28 -4.83 -8.68 7.88
C ARG A 28 -4.99 -7.17 8.07
N LEU A 29 -3.89 -6.44 8.22
CA LEU A 29 -3.89 -4.98 8.37
C LEU A 29 -4.23 -4.31 7.04
N LEU A 30 -3.58 -4.73 5.95
CA LEU A 30 -3.73 -4.15 4.62
C LEU A 30 -5.12 -4.35 4.05
N LYS A 31 -5.77 -5.50 4.30
CA LYS A 31 -7.15 -5.77 3.87
C LYS A 31 -8.19 -4.75 4.36
N LYS A 32 -7.87 -3.94 5.38
CA LYS A 32 -8.75 -2.85 5.82
C LYS A 32 -8.77 -1.66 4.86
N TRP A 33 -7.74 -1.52 4.03
CA TRP A 33 -7.48 -0.33 3.22
C TRP A 33 -7.35 -0.64 1.74
N VAL A 34 -6.83 -1.82 1.39
CA VAL A 34 -6.50 -2.22 0.01
C VAL A 34 -6.89 -3.66 -0.28
N ASP A 35 -7.19 -3.94 -1.54
CA ASP A 35 -7.27 -5.30 -2.07
C ASP A 35 -5.86 -5.89 -2.24
N ILE A 36 -5.48 -6.79 -1.34
CA ILE A 36 -4.13 -7.38 -1.32
C ILE A 36 -3.87 -8.32 -2.51
N GLU A 37 -4.90 -8.71 -3.25
CA GLU A 37 -4.79 -9.56 -4.44
C GLU A 37 -4.53 -8.74 -5.71
N LYS A 38 -4.70 -7.41 -5.64
CA LYS A 38 -4.54 -6.47 -6.77
C LYS A 38 -3.46 -5.41 -6.47
N PRO A 39 -2.18 -5.80 -6.40
CA PRO A 39 -1.11 -4.83 -6.23
C PRO A 39 -0.98 -3.95 -7.48
N VAL A 40 -0.68 -2.66 -7.27
CA VAL A 40 -0.40 -1.73 -8.37
C VAL A 40 0.96 -1.96 -9.01
N LYS A 41 1.90 -2.55 -8.25
CA LYS A 41 3.24 -2.91 -8.72
C LYS A 41 3.80 -4.03 -7.87
N GLN A 42 4.54 -4.94 -8.49
CA GLN A 42 5.25 -6.01 -7.80
C GLN A 42 6.64 -6.19 -8.40
N SER A 43 7.62 -6.43 -7.53
CA SER A 43 8.97 -6.89 -7.87
C SER A 43 9.31 -8.12 -7.03
N SER A 44 10.48 -8.71 -7.27
CA SER A 44 10.96 -9.88 -6.50
C SER A 44 11.04 -9.62 -4.99
N ARG A 45 11.28 -8.37 -4.57
CA ARG A 45 11.47 -8.00 -3.16
C ARG A 45 10.28 -7.27 -2.56
N TYR A 46 9.52 -6.52 -3.37
CA TYR A 46 8.49 -5.61 -2.86
C TYR A 46 7.16 -5.73 -3.63
N ILE A 47 6.07 -5.51 -2.90
CA ILE A 47 4.72 -5.37 -3.43
C ILE A 47 4.21 -3.99 -3.00
N TYR A 48 3.56 -3.31 -3.93
CA TYR A 48 3.04 -1.97 -3.74
C TYR A 48 1.53 -2.00 -3.86
N PHE A 49 0.87 -1.39 -2.88
CA PHE A 49 -0.58 -1.16 -2.87
C PHE A 49 -0.83 0.33 -2.75
N GLU A 50 -1.91 0.81 -3.36
CA GLU A 50 -2.31 2.21 -3.32
C GLU A 50 -3.80 2.32 -3.01
N VAL A 51 -4.15 3.36 -2.27
CA VAL A 51 -5.54 3.74 -1.99
C VAL A 51 -5.62 5.26 -2.01
N GLU A 52 -6.73 5.78 -2.51
CA GLU A 52 -7.01 7.21 -2.50
C GLU A 52 -7.28 7.66 -1.05
N GLY A 53 -6.70 8.78 -0.64
CA GLY A 53 -6.79 9.33 0.72
C GLY A 53 -5.48 9.33 1.50
N ASP A 54 -5.41 10.19 2.51
CA ASP A 54 -4.31 10.26 3.48
C ASP A 54 -4.64 9.37 4.70
N LEU A 55 -3.92 8.26 4.84
CA LEU A 55 -4.11 7.33 5.96
C LEU A 55 -3.09 7.56 7.10
N LEU A 56 -2.18 8.52 6.98
CA LEU A 56 -1.21 8.86 8.02
C LEU A 56 -1.67 10.04 8.88
N ASN A 57 -2.43 10.97 8.31
CA ASN A 57 -2.88 12.19 8.99
C ASN A 57 -4.39 12.18 9.32
N ASN A 58 -5.00 11.00 9.41
CA ASN A 58 -6.43 10.83 9.71
C ASN A 58 -6.70 10.75 11.22
#